data_AF-A0AB38GT05-F1
#
_entry.id   AF-A0AB38GT05-F1
#
_cell.length_a   1.000
_cell.length_b   1.000
_cell.length_c   1.000
_cell.angle_alpha   90.00
_cell.angle_beta   90.00
_cell.angle_gamma   90.00
#
_symmetry.space_group_name_H-M   'P 1'
#
loop_
_entity.id
_entity.type
_entity.pdbx_description
1 polymer ?
#
loop_
_entity_poly.entity_id
_entity_poly.type
_entity_poly.pdbx_seq_one_letter_code
_entity_poly.pdbx_strand_id
1 'polypeptide(L)' 'MELQDWRKEPRKNYSNEFKLRMVELASQPGACVAQIARENGVNDNVIFKWLRLWQNEGRVSRRL' A
#
# COMPACT_ATOMS: atom_id res chain seq x y z
N MET A 1 34.90 9.76 4.40
CA MET A 1 33.72 10.12 3.60
C MET A 1 32.89 8.85 3.49
N GLU A 2 32.01 8.63 4.48
CA GLU A 2 31.16 7.45 4.51
C GLU A 2 30.01 7.68 3.54
N LEU A 3 30.06 7.00 2.39
CA LEU A 3 28.90 6.85 1.53
C LEU A 3 27.90 6.03 2.32
N GLN A 4 26.98 6.69 3.02
CA GLN A 4 25.83 6.04 3.64
C GLN A 4 25.14 5.26 2.54
N ASP A 5 25.37 3.96 2.61
CA ASP A 5 24.68 2.87 1.96
C ASP A 5 23.20 3.21 1.92
N TRP A 6 22.75 3.79 0.80
CA TRP A 6 21.37 4.16 0.45
C TRP A 6 20.47 2.91 0.36
N ARG A 7 20.88 1.81 0.99
CA ARG A 7 20.27 0.49 1.02
C ARG A 7 18.82 0.67 1.40
N LYS A 8 18.03 0.66 0.34
CA LYS A 8 16.61 0.38 0.24
C LYS A 8 16.14 -0.20 1.57
N GLU A 9 15.43 0.61 2.34
CA GLU A 9 14.73 0.15 3.54
C GLU A 9 14.11 -1.22 3.23
N PRO A 10 14.29 -2.22 4.10
CA PRO A 10 13.75 -3.55 3.86
C PRO A 10 12.28 -3.41 3.52
N ARG A 11 11.87 -3.96 2.36
CA ARG A 11 10.51 -3.80 1.85
C ARG A 11 9.53 -4.21 2.94
N LYS A 12 8.73 -3.26 3.44
CA LYS A 12 7.68 -3.55 4.41
C LYS A 12 6.73 -4.58 3.78
N ASN A 13 6.71 -5.78 4.34
CA ASN A 13 5.77 -6.82 3.96
C ASN A 13 4.48 -6.60 4.75
N TYR A 14 3.42 -6.26 4.01
CA TYR A 14 2.09 -6.13 4.57
C TYR A 14 1.32 -7.44 4.37
N SER A 15 0.67 -7.94 5.42
CA SER A 15 -0.24 -9.09 5.36
C SER A 15 -1.41 -8.80 4.42
N ASN A 16 -1.92 -9.84 3.75
CA ASN A 16 -3.03 -9.67 2.80
C ASN A 16 -4.30 -9.09 3.45
N GLU A 17 -4.59 -9.44 4.69
CA GLU A 17 -5.71 -8.87 5.46
C GLU A 17 -5.55 -7.36 5.67
N PHE A 18 -4.32 -6.91 5.91
CA PHE A 18 -4.04 -5.48 6.04
C PHE A 18 -4.20 -4.76 4.70
N LYS A 19 -3.70 -5.34 3.61
CA LYS A 19 -3.87 -4.81 2.26
C LYS A 19 -5.36 -4.70 1.88
N LEU A 20 -6.16 -5.73 2.19
CA LEU A 20 -7.60 -5.74 1.97
C LEU A 20 -8.27 -4.58 2.70
N ARG A 21 -8.02 -4.42 4.00
CA ARG A 21 -8.57 -3.31 4.77
C ARG A 21 -8.20 -1.94 4.18
N MET A 22 -6.96 -1.75 3.74
CA MET A 22 -6.53 -0.49 3.13
C MET A 22 -7.26 -0.22 1.80
N VAL A 23 -7.46 -1.25 0.98
CA VAL A 23 -8.18 -1.14 -0.29
C VAL A 23 -9.67 -0.91 -0.07
N GLU A 24 -10.30 -1.57 0.91
CA GLU A 24 -11.71 -1.34 1.26
C GLU A 24 -11.94 0.10 1.72
N LEU A 25 -11.07 0.63 2.59
CA LEU A 25 -11.11 2.04 2.99
C LEU A 25 -10.93 2.97 1.79
N ALA A 26 -9.93 2.71 0.94
CA ALA A 26 -9.64 3.51 -0.24
C ALA A 26 -10.69 3.41 -1.36
N SER A 27 -11.51 2.36 -1.36
CA SER A 27 -12.59 2.14 -2.34
C SER A 27 -13.89 2.87 -1.98
N GLN A 28 -13.99 3.44 -0.77
CA GLN A 28 -15.17 4.20 -0.37
C GLN A 28 -15.25 5.54 -1.14
N PRO A 29 -16.44 5.94 -1.61
CA PRO A 29 -16.62 7.22 -2.27
C PRO A 29 -16.32 8.36 -1.28
N GLY A 30 -15.35 9.22 -1.62
CA GLY A 30 -14.89 10.31 -0.75
C GLY A 30 -13.71 9.96 0.17
N ALA A 31 -13.19 8.73 0.11
CA ALA A 31 -12.00 8.36 0.87
C ALA A 31 -10.74 9.06 0.35
N CYS A 32 -10.00 9.70 1.27
CA CYS A 32 -8.70 10.28 0.95
C CYS A 32 -7.60 9.23 1.18
N VAL A 33 -7.09 8.63 0.10
CA VAL A 33 -6.01 7.62 0.16
C VAL A 33 -4.80 8.14 0.93
N ALA A 34 -4.42 9.41 0.72
CA ALA A 34 -3.28 10.02 1.42
C ALA A 34 -3.52 10.14 2.93
N GLN A 35 -4.75 10.43 3.36
CA GLN A 35 -5.09 10.48 4.78
C GLN A 35 -5.04 9.08 5.39
N ILE A 36 -5.68 8.09 4.75
CA ILE A 36 -5.65 6.69 5.18
C ILE A 36 -4.20 6.19 5.30
N ALA A 37 -3.34 6.54 4.34
CA ALA A 37 -1.94 6.16 4.37
C ALA A 37 -1.20 6.77 5.57
N ARG A 38 -1.41 8.06 5.85
CA ARG A 38 -0.81 8.75 7.02
C ARG A 38 -1.30 8.16 8.34
N GLU A 39 -2.60 7.91 8.46
CA GLU A 39 -3.20 7.33 9.67
C GLU A 39 -2.69 5.90 9.95
N ASN A 40 -2.43 5.12 8.89
CA ASN A 40 -1.98 3.73 9.00
C ASN A 40 -0.45 3.56 8.88
N GLY A 41 0.31 4.65 8.70
CA GLY A 41 1.77 4.59 8.50
C GLY A 41 2.19 3.84 7.23
N VAL A 42 1.34 3.86 6.19
CA VAL A 42 1.55 3.23 4.89
C VAL A 42 1.86 4.31 3.86
N ASN A 43 2.65 3.97 2.85
CA ASN A 43 2.87 4.86 1.72
C ASN A 43 1.63 4.86 0.79
N ASP A 44 1.09 6.03 0.47
CA ASP A 44 -0.10 6.15 -0.40
C ASP A 44 0.10 5.48 -1.77
N ASN A 45 1.32 5.54 -2.34
CA ASN A 45 1.64 4.87 -3.60
C ASN A 45 1.45 3.35 -3.52
N VAL A 46 1.64 2.75 -2.35
CA VAL A 46 1.44 1.31 -2.15
C VAL A 46 -0.04 0.98 -2.12
N ILE A 47 -0.86 1.82 -1.46
CA ILE A 47 -2.32 1.68 -1.45
C ILE A 47 -2.88 1.84 -2.86
N PHE A 48 -2.42 2.82 -3.64
CA PHE A 48 -2.81 2.98 -5.05
C PHE A 48 -2.49 1.74 -5.91
N LYS A 49 -1.34 1.10 -5.69
CA LYS A 49 -0.99 -0.14 -6.37
C LYS A 49 -1.95 -1.27 -6.02
N TRP A 50 -2.27 -1.46 -4.74
CA TRP A 50 -3.23 -2.50 -4.33
C TRP A 50 -4.64 -2.22 -4.83
N LEU A 51 -5.08 -0.96 -4.78
CA LEU A 51 -6.38 -0.52 -5.27
C LEU A 51 -6.51 -0.81 -6.78
N ARG A 52 -5.46 -0.53 -7.56
CA ARG A 52 -5.42 -0.84 -8.99
C ARG A 52 -5.47 -2.35 -9.26
N LEU A 53 -4.72 -3.16 -8.51
CA LEU A 53 -4.76 -4.62 -8.63
C LEU A 53 -6.14 -5.17 -8.25
N TRP A 54 -6.77 -4.61 -7.23
CA TRP A 54 -8.12 -4.99 -6.80
C TRP A 54 -9.17 -4.69 -7.87
N GLN A 55 -9.14 -3.50 -8.46
CA GLN A 55 -10.06 -3.12 -9.54
C GLN A 55 -9.84 -3.92 -10.83
N ASN A 56 -8.60 -4.31 -11.14
CA ASN A 56 -8.27 -4.98 -12.40
C ASN A 56 -8.36 -6.51 -12.32
N GLU A 57 -8.01 -7.10 -11.17
CA GLU A 57 -7.83 -8.55 -11.02
C GLU A 57 -8.61 -9.13 -9.84
N GLY A 58 -9.34 -8.32 -9.07
CA GLY A 58 -10.07 -8.76 -7.87
C GLY A 58 -9.16 -9.20 -6.71
N ARG A 59 -7.89 -8.78 -6.70
CA ARG A 59 -6.88 -9.19 -5.71
C ARG A 59 -5.99 -8.04 -5.26
N VAL A 60 -5.62 -8.02 -3.99
CA VAL A 60 -4.76 -6.96 -3.41
C VAL A 60 -3.26 -7.28 -3.44
N SER A 61 -2.89 -8.50 -3.81
CA SER A 61 -1.51 -8.91 -3.94
C SER A 61 -1.33 -9.68 -5.24
N ARG A 62 -0.25 -9.36 -5.97
CA ARG A 62 0.23 -10.20 -7.06
C ARG A 62 0.80 -11.46 -6.39
N ARG A 63 0.15 -12.62 -6.56
CA ARG A 63 0.79 -13.89 -6.23
C ARG A 63 2.06 -14.00 -7.10
N LEU A 64 3.17 -14.38 -6.49
CA LEU A 64 4.27 -15.03 -7.23
C LEU A 64 3.75 -16.39 -7.71
#